data_AF-A0A5K8A7A5-F1
#
_entry.id   AF-A0A5K8A7A5-F1
#
_cell.length_a   1.000
_cell.length_b   1.000
_cell.length_c   1.000
_cell.angle_alpha   90.00
_cell.angle_beta   90.00
_cell.angle_gamma   90.00
#
_symmetry.space_group_name_H-M   'P 1'
#
loop_
_entity.id
_entity.type
_entity.pdbx_description
1 polymer ?
#
loop_
_entity_poly.entity_id
_entity_poly.type
_entity_poly.pdbx_seq_one_letter_code
_entity_poly.pdbx_strand_id
1 'polypeptide(L)'
;MPYKRVCIGLSLLLLLFLGCQTVQAPREKDQQANAYIEQAQAYESQGNLVEALEKYKLAQTVDPAQPQVNDSISRLEAQLEKLAETHYQAGLRFRDKGKWTLAKREFLKALRYSPEHEGAAAMLQGRTPSDDGKYIIHTIGPGESLSKLAMKYYGDYRKYHHIANFNNMTDAKQVKIGQKIMIPVIEGVSFADLNRISSGRAPQATGIEGEYVVHQIAPGESLSKVARLYYGDYKLFNVIAKFNGITDPTGIRVGQKIKVPRREGMTAYQQRSTATGDEEPSYIPEPEETKPVVTQPEPTAPPEDEIPPETVKPSDQVAEYRETGIALFNENAFDDAIVELKKVLNATPDDPAAISYISRAYMETGRQHLDAGRLNKAKSALTAALGYDANCKTCQDLLEQCRTAEADTLKAEGESFYENNQFDSAITTFNRALALDPENSEIRQLLFQSHFQKALILYNNQDYLAAKTDFEKAAVINPDCEECRQYIGNSVEAYKEFHYNEGIVFFGKQELREAIGAWEKVVAVDPDYKDASQNLKKAQLLNKRLELIKKGSE
;
A
#
# COMPACT_ATOMS: atom_id res chain seq x y z
N MET A 1 30.27 -34.16 -93.52
CA MET A 1 29.15 -33.18 -93.63
C MET A 1 28.09 -33.75 -94.58
N PRO A 2 26.81 -33.34 -94.55
CA PRO A 2 26.02 -32.86 -93.40
C PRO A 2 24.53 -33.32 -93.35
N TYR A 3 23.88 -33.12 -92.19
CA TYR A 3 22.46 -32.69 -91.97
C TYR A 3 21.18 -33.32 -92.61
N LYS A 4 20.19 -33.61 -91.72
CA LYS A 4 18.72 -33.27 -91.77
C LYS A 4 17.81 -34.06 -92.77
N ARG A 5 16.46 -34.18 -92.67
CA ARG A 5 15.39 -33.68 -91.74
C ARG A 5 14.01 -34.43 -91.93
N VAL A 6 13.15 -34.42 -90.88
CA VAL A 6 11.64 -34.23 -90.86
C VAL A 6 10.62 -35.27 -91.41
N CYS A 7 9.63 -35.62 -90.57
CA CYS A 7 8.13 -35.62 -90.73
C CYS A 7 7.49 -36.14 -89.39
N ILE A 8 6.39 -35.64 -88.78
CA ILE A 8 4.95 -35.42 -89.18
C ILE A 8 4.20 -36.76 -89.40
N GLY A 9 3.02 -37.07 -88.82
CA GLY A 9 2.18 -36.41 -87.79
C GLY A 9 0.74 -37.00 -87.70
N LEU A 10 -0.03 -36.66 -86.63
CA LEU A 10 -1.46 -36.96 -86.33
C LEU A 10 -1.92 -38.39 -85.87
N SER A 11 -2.69 -38.40 -84.75
CA SER A 11 -3.97 -39.11 -84.43
C SER A 11 -4.16 -40.64 -84.67
N LEU A 12 -4.93 -41.42 -83.87
CA LEU A 12 -5.99 -41.11 -82.89
C LEU A 12 -6.18 -42.24 -81.83
N LEU A 13 -6.71 -41.90 -80.65
CA LEU A 13 -7.47 -42.71 -79.65
C LEU A 13 -7.05 -44.15 -79.23
N LEU A 14 -6.86 -44.33 -77.91
CA LEU A 14 -7.66 -45.28 -77.11
C LEU A 14 -7.77 -44.80 -75.65
N LEU A 15 -8.77 -45.27 -74.89
CA LEU A 15 -9.02 -44.84 -73.50
C LEU A 15 -8.16 -45.57 -72.47
N LEU A 16 -7.76 -44.85 -71.42
CA LEU A 16 -7.54 -45.40 -70.08
C LEU A 16 -8.23 -44.51 -69.04
N PHE A 17 -8.87 -45.12 -68.04
CA PHE A 17 -9.54 -44.40 -66.96
C PHE A 17 -8.53 -43.96 -65.90
N LEU A 18 -8.52 -42.67 -65.57
CA LEU A 18 -7.91 -42.13 -64.37
C LEU A 18 -9.01 -41.65 -63.41
N GLY A 19 -9.16 -42.34 -62.29
CA GLY A 19 -10.05 -41.91 -61.20
C GLY A 19 -9.39 -40.82 -60.38
N CYS A 20 -9.73 -39.55 -60.62
CA CYS A 20 -9.32 -38.46 -59.75
C CYS A 20 -10.04 -38.56 -58.40
N GLN A 21 -9.30 -38.95 -57.35
CA GLN A 21 -9.73 -38.64 -55.98
C GLN A 21 -9.67 -37.13 -55.78
N THR A 22 -10.82 -36.50 -55.58
CA THR A 22 -10.90 -35.10 -55.18
C THR A 22 -10.45 -34.98 -53.72
N VAL A 23 -9.27 -34.42 -53.48
CA VAL A 23 -8.83 -34.05 -52.14
C VAL A 23 -9.78 -32.98 -51.61
N GLN A 24 -10.64 -33.38 -50.67
CA GLN A 24 -11.62 -32.49 -50.07
C GLN A 24 -10.90 -31.57 -49.08
N ALA A 25 -11.11 -30.25 -49.19
CA ALA A 25 -10.46 -29.29 -48.31
C ALA A 25 -10.85 -29.57 -46.84
N PRO A 26 -9.91 -29.48 -45.87
CA PRO A 26 -10.22 -29.67 -44.46
C PRO A 26 -11.30 -28.70 -44.00
N ARG A 27 -12.23 -29.17 -43.17
CA ARG A 27 -13.25 -28.32 -42.55
C ARG A 27 -12.56 -27.33 -41.62
N GLU A 28 -13.24 -26.21 -41.35
CA GLU A 28 -12.71 -25.11 -40.55
C GLU A 28 -12.24 -25.55 -39.15
N LYS A 29 -12.94 -26.52 -38.54
CA LYS A 29 -12.54 -27.16 -37.27
C LYS A 29 -11.22 -27.91 -37.37
N ASP A 30 -11.01 -28.66 -38.44
CA ASP A 30 -9.81 -29.46 -38.70
C ASP A 30 -8.58 -28.53 -38.76
N GLN A 31 -8.72 -27.35 -39.39
CA GLN A 31 -7.67 -26.33 -39.44
C GLN A 31 -7.36 -25.76 -38.05
N GLN A 32 -8.38 -25.47 -37.24
CA GLN A 32 -8.21 -24.96 -35.87
C GLN A 32 -7.57 -26.01 -34.94
N ALA A 33 -7.95 -27.29 -35.07
CA ALA A 33 -7.35 -28.39 -34.32
C ALA A 33 -5.85 -28.54 -34.67
N ASN A 34 -5.52 -28.55 -35.98
CA ASN A 34 -4.14 -28.66 -36.45
C ASN A 34 -3.25 -27.51 -35.93
N ALA A 35 -3.76 -26.27 -35.91
CA ALA A 35 -3.02 -25.13 -35.37
C ALA A 35 -2.67 -25.27 -33.87
N TYR A 36 -3.51 -25.96 -33.07
CA TYR A 36 -3.16 -26.30 -31.69
C TYR A 36 -2.18 -27.47 -31.60
N ILE A 37 -2.25 -28.45 -32.50
CA ILE A 37 -1.31 -29.58 -32.58
C ILE A 37 0.11 -29.10 -32.92
N GLU A 38 0.26 -28.19 -33.89
CA GLU A 38 1.55 -27.59 -34.23
C GLU A 38 2.16 -26.82 -33.04
N GLN A 39 1.34 -26.04 -32.32
CA GLN A 39 1.77 -25.38 -31.08
C GLN A 39 2.19 -26.39 -30.01
N ALA A 40 1.45 -27.49 -29.85
CA ALA A 40 1.76 -28.53 -28.88
C ALA A 40 3.10 -29.22 -29.18
N GLN A 41 3.33 -29.59 -30.45
CA GLN A 41 4.59 -30.15 -30.92
C GLN A 41 5.76 -29.16 -30.75
N ALA A 42 5.53 -27.86 -30.99
CA ALA A 42 6.55 -26.83 -30.77
C ALA A 42 6.96 -26.75 -29.29
N TYR A 43 6.01 -26.67 -28.35
CA TYR A 43 6.30 -26.69 -26.92
C TYR A 43 6.96 -28.00 -26.47
N GLU A 44 6.51 -29.13 -27.02
CA GLU A 44 7.08 -30.45 -26.72
C GLU A 44 8.55 -30.55 -27.16
N SER A 45 8.89 -30.03 -28.35
CA SER A 45 10.26 -29.97 -28.85
C SER A 45 11.20 -29.10 -28.00
N GLN A 46 10.63 -28.15 -27.25
CA GLN A 46 11.34 -27.28 -26.30
C GLN A 46 11.39 -27.86 -24.88
N GLY A 47 10.76 -29.01 -24.61
CA GLY A 47 10.63 -29.58 -23.27
C GLY A 47 9.59 -28.90 -22.37
N ASN A 48 8.76 -28.01 -22.92
CA ASN A 48 7.68 -27.32 -22.21
C ASN A 48 6.43 -28.21 -22.11
N LEU A 49 6.56 -29.35 -21.41
CA LEU A 49 5.60 -30.46 -21.43
C LEU A 49 4.20 -30.10 -20.89
N VAL A 50 4.11 -29.16 -19.94
CA VAL A 50 2.82 -28.72 -19.36
C VAL A 50 2.06 -27.88 -20.37
N GLU A 51 2.77 -26.97 -21.05
CA GLU A 51 2.27 -26.09 -22.09
C GLU A 51 1.90 -26.88 -23.36
N ALA A 52 2.68 -27.93 -23.69
CA ALA A 52 2.35 -28.89 -24.75
C ALA A 52 1.05 -29.66 -24.45
N LEU A 53 0.89 -30.19 -23.22
CA LEU A 53 -0.32 -30.90 -22.81
C LEU A 53 -1.56 -29.99 -22.88
N GLU A 54 -1.46 -28.73 -22.45
CA GLU A 54 -2.54 -27.75 -22.56
C GLU A 54 -2.99 -27.56 -24.03
N LYS A 55 -2.03 -27.47 -24.96
CA LYS A 55 -2.33 -27.32 -26.39
C LYS A 55 -2.92 -28.59 -27.02
N TYR A 56 -2.46 -29.79 -26.66
CA TYR A 56 -3.12 -31.02 -27.11
C TYR A 56 -4.55 -31.16 -26.54
N LYS A 57 -4.81 -30.76 -25.28
CA LYS A 57 -6.17 -30.76 -24.71
C LYS A 57 -7.10 -29.74 -25.39
N LEU A 58 -6.57 -28.60 -25.85
CA LEU A 58 -7.33 -27.67 -26.70
C LEU A 58 -7.64 -28.30 -28.09
N ALA A 59 -6.68 -28.98 -28.72
CA ALA A 59 -6.94 -29.72 -29.96
C ALA A 59 -8.03 -30.79 -29.79
N GLN A 60 -7.94 -31.60 -28.73
CA GLN A 60 -8.96 -32.61 -28.36
C GLN A 60 -10.35 -31.99 -28.12
N THR A 61 -10.42 -30.74 -27.64
CA THR A 61 -11.69 -30.01 -27.44
C THR A 61 -12.31 -29.56 -28.76
N VAL A 62 -11.49 -29.28 -29.79
CA VAL A 62 -11.97 -28.91 -31.14
C VAL A 62 -12.36 -30.14 -31.95
N ASP A 63 -11.55 -31.20 -31.90
CA ASP A 63 -11.79 -32.50 -32.53
C ASP A 63 -11.36 -33.67 -31.62
N PRO A 64 -12.31 -34.29 -30.88
CA PRO A 64 -12.01 -35.43 -30.01
C PRO A 64 -11.62 -36.72 -30.75
N ALA A 65 -11.86 -36.81 -32.06
CA ALA A 65 -11.78 -38.07 -32.80
C ALA A 65 -10.36 -38.45 -33.24
N GLN A 66 -9.35 -37.60 -33.01
CA GLN A 66 -7.99 -37.78 -33.51
C GLN A 66 -7.14 -38.69 -32.59
N PRO A 67 -6.71 -39.89 -33.04
CA PRO A 67 -5.93 -40.79 -32.20
C PRO A 67 -4.59 -40.18 -31.74
N GLN A 68 -3.87 -39.52 -32.64
CA GLN A 68 -2.57 -38.89 -32.38
C GLN A 68 -2.59 -37.87 -31.22
N VAL A 69 -3.70 -37.15 -31.07
CA VAL A 69 -3.89 -36.19 -29.97
C VAL A 69 -4.10 -36.93 -28.65
N ASN A 70 -4.98 -37.93 -28.64
CA ASN A 70 -5.26 -38.75 -27.47
C ASN A 70 -4.02 -39.52 -26.99
N ASP A 71 -3.26 -40.12 -27.91
CA ASP A 71 -1.99 -40.81 -27.63
C ASP A 71 -0.95 -39.85 -27.03
N SER A 72 -0.89 -38.61 -27.53
CA SER A 72 0.07 -37.59 -27.05
C SER A 72 -0.32 -37.04 -25.68
N ILE A 73 -1.62 -36.86 -25.41
CA ILE A 73 -2.15 -36.52 -24.08
C ILE A 73 -1.74 -37.58 -23.07
N SER A 74 -2.12 -38.86 -23.30
CA SER A 74 -1.84 -39.95 -22.35
C SER A 74 -0.34 -40.15 -22.10
N ARG A 75 0.48 -39.97 -23.15
CA ARG A 75 1.94 -40.05 -23.07
C ARG A 75 2.55 -38.90 -22.28
N LEU A 76 2.08 -37.66 -22.46
CA LEU A 76 2.55 -36.50 -21.70
C LEU A 76 2.10 -36.55 -20.24
N GLU A 77 0.87 -36.96 -19.97
CA GLU A 77 0.36 -37.14 -18.60
C GLU A 77 1.19 -38.15 -17.82
N ALA A 78 1.52 -39.30 -18.43
CA ALA A 78 2.42 -40.29 -17.81
C ALA A 78 3.85 -39.77 -17.56
N GLN A 79 4.37 -38.88 -18.40
CA GLN A 79 5.67 -38.23 -18.19
C GLN A 79 5.60 -37.17 -17.06
N LEU A 80 4.53 -36.38 -17.05
CA LEU A 80 4.29 -35.32 -16.08
C LEU A 80 4.03 -35.87 -14.68
N GLU A 81 3.27 -36.97 -14.54
CA GLU A 81 3.05 -37.64 -13.26
C GLU A 81 4.37 -38.19 -12.69
N LYS A 82 5.22 -38.79 -13.53
CA LYS A 82 6.56 -39.25 -13.12
C LYS A 82 7.46 -38.10 -12.67
N LEU A 83 7.37 -36.93 -13.31
CA LEU A 83 8.06 -35.72 -12.84
C LEU A 83 7.45 -35.20 -11.52
N ALA A 84 6.14 -35.29 -11.36
CA ALA A 84 5.43 -34.84 -10.17
C ALA A 84 5.86 -35.63 -8.92
N GLU A 85 5.76 -36.97 -8.97
CA GLU A 85 6.23 -37.88 -7.92
C GLU A 85 7.73 -37.68 -7.62
N THR A 86 8.57 -37.47 -8.65
CA THR A 86 10.01 -37.17 -8.47
C THR A 86 10.23 -35.91 -7.62
N HIS A 87 9.46 -34.84 -7.87
CA HIS A 87 9.55 -33.60 -7.10
C HIS A 87 8.85 -33.69 -5.73
N TYR A 88 7.77 -34.45 -5.60
CA TYR A 88 7.15 -34.75 -4.31
C TYR A 88 8.14 -35.47 -3.38
N GLN A 89 8.79 -36.53 -3.84
CA GLN A 89 9.84 -37.25 -3.10
C GLN A 89 11.05 -36.36 -2.75
N ALA A 90 11.43 -35.42 -3.64
CA ALA A 90 12.43 -34.41 -3.32
C ALA A 90 11.96 -33.47 -2.19
N GLY A 91 10.68 -33.06 -2.22
CA GLY A 91 10.03 -32.28 -1.17
C GLY A 91 10.03 -32.99 0.18
N LEU A 92 9.69 -34.28 0.24
CA LEU A 92 9.79 -35.11 1.44
C LEU A 92 11.20 -35.07 2.04
N ARG A 93 12.23 -35.28 1.21
CA ARG A 93 13.64 -35.27 1.63
C ARG A 93 14.12 -33.90 2.15
N PHE A 94 13.51 -32.79 1.72
CA PHE A 94 13.78 -31.46 2.27
C PHE A 94 12.99 -31.18 3.56
N ARG A 95 11.72 -31.60 3.62
CA ARG A 95 10.85 -31.54 4.82
C ARG A 95 11.53 -32.21 6.00
N ASP A 96 12.02 -33.44 5.81
CA ASP A 96 12.60 -34.27 6.87
C ASP A 96 13.95 -33.73 7.37
N LYS A 97 14.61 -32.88 6.57
CA LYS A 97 15.83 -32.14 6.95
C LYS A 97 15.54 -30.78 7.62
N GLY A 98 14.27 -30.35 7.66
CA GLY A 98 13.80 -29.07 8.18
C GLY A 98 13.91 -27.87 7.22
N LYS A 99 14.20 -28.12 5.93
CA LYS A 99 14.43 -27.07 4.92
C LYS A 99 13.12 -26.69 4.20
N TRP A 100 12.21 -26.07 4.94
CA TRP A 100 10.81 -25.87 4.52
C TRP A 100 10.64 -25.09 3.22
N THR A 101 11.39 -24.01 2.97
CA THR A 101 11.32 -23.26 1.70
C THR A 101 11.69 -24.12 0.49
N LEU A 102 12.67 -25.02 0.63
CA LEU A 102 13.04 -25.96 -0.42
C LEU A 102 11.98 -27.06 -0.59
N ALA A 103 11.45 -27.59 0.51
CA ALA A 103 10.37 -28.58 0.47
C ALA A 103 9.13 -28.03 -0.26
N LYS A 104 8.65 -26.85 0.16
CA LYS A 104 7.52 -26.12 -0.46
C LYS A 104 7.76 -25.89 -1.96
N ARG A 105 8.98 -25.49 -2.35
CA ARG A 105 9.35 -25.29 -3.77
C ARG A 105 9.26 -26.58 -4.59
N GLU A 106 9.70 -27.72 -4.07
CA GLU A 106 9.59 -28.99 -4.81
C GLU A 106 8.14 -29.51 -4.83
N PHE A 107 7.35 -29.35 -3.75
CA PHE A 107 5.91 -29.65 -3.79
C PHE A 107 5.15 -28.78 -4.82
N LEU A 108 5.48 -27.49 -4.93
CA LEU A 108 4.93 -26.61 -5.97
C LEU A 108 5.32 -27.02 -7.40
N LYS A 109 6.51 -27.62 -7.60
CA LYS A 109 6.86 -28.22 -8.89
C LYS A 109 6.04 -29.47 -9.17
N ALA A 110 5.81 -30.32 -8.16
CA ALA A 110 4.95 -31.48 -8.31
C ALA A 110 3.57 -31.07 -8.82
N LEU A 111 2.95 -30.06 -8.18
CA LEU A 111 1.66 -29.48 -8.57
C LEU A 111 1.68 -28.64 -9.88
N ARG A 112 2.86 -28.27 -10.40
CA ARG A 112 2.96 -27.73 -11.77
C ARG A 112 2.79 -28.86 -12.80
N TYR A 113 3.35 -30.02 -12.54
CA TYR A 113 3.31 -31.17 -13.46
C TYR A 113 2.01 -31.97 -13.33
N SER A 114 1.59 -32.30 -12.10
CA SER A 114 0.32 -32.96 -11.79
C SER A 114 -0.47 -32.17 -10.74
N PRO A 115 -1.44 -31.32 -11.14
CA PRO A 115 -2.19 -30.46 -10.22
C PRO A 115 -3.03 -31.21 -9.19
N GLU A 116 -3.42 -32.46 -9.47
CA GLU A 116 -4.27 -33.31 -8.64
C GLU A 116 -3.48 -34.23 -7.71
N HIS A 117 -2.14 -34.09 -7.66
CA HIS A 117 -1.25 -34.90 -6.83
C HIS A 117 -1.50 -34.67 -5.33
N GLU A 118 -2.43 -35.43 -4.74
CA GLU A 118 -2.91 -35.35 -3.35
C GLU A 118 -1.79 -35.16 -2.32
N GLY A 119 -0.75 -36.02 -2.39
CA GLY A 119 0.39 -35.97 -1.46
C GLY A 119 1.13 -34.63 -1.47
N ALA A 120 1.26 -33.97 -2.63
CA ALA A 120 1.89 -32.66 -2.73
C ALA A 120 0.93 -31.54 -2.30
N ALA A 121 -0.37 -31.66 -2.57
CA ALA A 121 -1.39 -30.71 -2.14
C ALA A 121 -1.55 -30.68 -0.60
N ALA A 122 -1.69 -31.84 0.04
CA ALA A 122 -1.81 -31.99 1.50
C ALA A 122 -0.60 -31.39 2.25
N MET A 123 0.58 -31.43 1.65
CA MET A 123 1.82 -30.85 2.19
C MET A 123 1.90 -29.33 2.09
N LEU A 124 0.99 -28.70 1.34
CA LEU A 124 0.83 -27.24 1.24
C LEU A 124 -0.42 -26.74 1.96
N GLN A 125 -1.49 -27.54 2.04
CA GLN A 125 -2.69 -27.26 2.83
C GLN A 125 -2.39 -27.19 4.34
N GLY A 126 -1.33 -27.85 4.81
CA GLY A 126 -0.87 -27.77 6.19
C GLY A 126 -0.32 -26.40 6.60
N ARG A 127 -1.11 -25.67 7.41
CA ARG A 127 -0.77 -24.52 8.29
C ARG A 127 -0.87 -23.11 7.67
N THR A 128 -2.11 -22.65 7.49
CA THR A 128 -2.47 -21.36 8.08
C THR A 128 -2.48 -21.48 9.62
N PRO A 129 -2.23 -20.41 10.40
CA PRO A 129 -2.71 -20.33 11.77
C PRO A 129 -4.24 -20.33 11.79
N SER A 130 -4.86 -20.71 12.90
CA SER A 130 -6.31 -20.52 13.08
C SER A 130 -6.67 -19.03 13.04
N ASP A 131 -7.85 -18.73 12.49
CA ASP A 131 -8.22 -17.50 11.75
C ASP A 131 -8.18 -16.16 12.52
N ASP A 132 -7.84 -16.20 13.81
CA ASP A 132 -7.80 -15.05 14.72
C ASP A 132 -6.57 -14.15 14.58
N GLY A 133 -5.48 -14.64 13.97
CA GLY A 133 -4.19 -13.95 13.90
C GLY A 133 -3.48 -13.72 15.25
N LYS A 134 -4.02 -14.23 16.37
CA LYS A 134 -3.53 -13.98 17.74
C LYS A 134 -2.25 -14.76 18.06
N TYR A 135 -1.29 -14.10 18.71
CA TYR A 135 0.00 -14.67 19.12
C TYR A 135 0.55 -14.01 20.39
N ILE A 136 1.44 -14.71 21.09
CA ILE A 136 2.31 -14.13 22.12
C ILE A 136 3.73 -13.93 21.58
N ILE A 137 4.55 -13.11 22.22
CA ILE A 137 5.98 -12.96 21.87
C ILE A 137 6.83 -13.63 22.96
N HIS A 138 7.66 -14.59 22.56
CA HIS A 138 8.65 -15.24 23.43
C HIS A 138 10.07 -14.84 23.01
N THR A 139 10.92 -14.46 23.96
CA THR A 139 12.33 -14.11 23.70
C THR A 139 13.21 -15.35 23.93
N ILE A 140 13.94 -15.79 22.90
CA ILE A 140 14.78 -17.01 22.94
C ILE A 140 15.87 -16.90 24.01
N GLY A 141 15.81 -17.77 25.01
CA GLY A 141 16.83 -17.93 26.05
C GLY A 141 18.00 -18.83 25.62
N PRO A 142 19.07 -18.90 26.44
CA PRO A 142 20.23 -19.75 26.18
C PRO A 142 19.85 -21.22 25.96
N GLY A 143 20.18 -21.76 24.79
CA GLY A 143 19.91 -23.15 24.43
C GLY A 143 18.45 -23.52 24.17
N GLU A 144 17.53 -22.55 24.09
CA GLU A 144 16.17 -22.80 23.56
C GLU A 144 16.20 -23.03 22.03
N SER A 145 15.16 -23.69 21.51
CA SER A 145 14.96 -23.95 20.08
C SER A 145 13.48 -24.04 19.77
N LEU A 146 13.07 -23.90 18.50
CA LEU A 146 11.64 -23.95 18.13
C LEU A 146 10.94 -25.25 18.59
N SER A 147 11.66 -26.38 18.64
CA SER A 147 11.15 -27.66 19.16
C SER A 147 11.01 -27.67 20.68
N LYS A 148 11.88 -26.96 21.42
CA LYS A 148 11.71 -26.74 22.86
C LYS A 148 10.54 -25.78 23.14
N LEU A 149 10.39 -24.72 22.36
CA LEU A 149 9.25 -23.80 22.42
C LEU A 149 7.92 -24.50 22.12
N ALA A 150 7.86 -25.36 21.10
CA ALA A 150 6.63 -26.11 20.80
C ALA A 150 6.29 -27.17 21.86
N MET A 151 7.28 -27.79 22.49
CA MET A 151 7.05 -28.61 23.69
C MET A 151 6.48 -27.76 24.84
N LYS A 152 7.08 -26.59 25.09
CA LYS A 152 6.70 -25.63 26.16
C LYS A 152 5.28 -25.06 25.98
N TYR A 153 4.91 -24.66 24.76
CA TYR A 153 3.65 -23.96 24.48
C TYR A 153 2.53 -24.84 23.92
N TYR A 154 2.84 -25.96 23.25
CA TYR A 154 1.84 -26.83 22.61
C TYR A 154 1.87 -28.30 23.11
N GLY A 155 2.77 -28.65 24.03
CA GLY A 155 2.91 -30.02 24.55
C GLY A 155 3.52 -31.05 23.58
N ASP A 156 3.90 -30.65 22.36
CA ASP A 156 4.55 -31.53 21.38
C ASP A 156 5.66 -30.78 20.62
N TYR A 157 6.88 -31.28 20.74
CA TYR A 157 8.05 -30.74 20.06
C TYR A 157 7.93 -30.78 18.53
N ARG A 158 7.09 -31.67 17.96
CA ARG A 158 6.86 -31.77 16.51
C ARG A 158 6.12 -30.56 15.96
N LYS A 159 5.30 -29.88 16.77
CA LYS A 159 4.53 -28.67 16.40
C LYS A 159 5.40 -27.40 16.19
N TYR A 160 6.73 -27.51 16.27
CA TYR A 160 7.70 -26.41 16.03
C TYR A 160 7.50 -25.67 14.70
N HIS A 161 6.95 -26.37 13.71
CA HIS A 161 6.66 -25.84 12.39
C HIS A 161 5.59 -24.73 12.39
N HIS A 162 4.63 -24.72 13.32
CA HIS A 162 3.66 -23.62 13.41
C HIS A 162 4.36 -22.31 13.78
N ILE A 163 5.35 -22.40 14.69
CA ILE A 163 6.19 -21.27 15.10
C ILE A 163 7.09 -20.84 13.93
N ALA A 164 7.77 -21.79 13.28
CA ALA A 164 8.65 -21.50 12.14
C ALA A 164 7.91 -20.81 11.00
N ASN A 165 6.72 -21.31 10.61
CA ASN A 165 5.88 -20.72 9.58
C ASN A 165 5.43 -19.31 9.96
N PHE A 166 4.90 -19.11 11.18
CA PHE A 166 4.37 -17.81 11.62
C PHE A 166 5.45 -16.72 11.78
N ASN A 167 6.72 -17.10 11.86
CA ASN A 167 7.86 -16.18 11.88
C ASN A 167 8.61 -16.14 10.53
N ASN A 168 8.01 -16.65 9.45
CA ASN A 168 8.57 -16.70 8.09
C ASN A 168 10.00 -17.30 8.02
N MET A 169 10.30 -18.28 8.88
CA MET A 169 11.66 -18.83 9.03
C MET A 169 12.00 -19.85 7.94
N THR A 170 13.02 -19.54 7.14
CA THR A 170 13.51 -20.38 6.03
C THR A 170 14.24 -21.65 6.50
N ASP A 171 14.87 -21.60 7.68
CA ASP A 171 15.46 -22.75 8.37
C ASP A 171 15.10 -22.70 9.87
N ALA A 172 14.33 -23.68 10.32
CA ALA A 172 13.84 -23.80 11.69
C ALA A 172 14.96 -24.02 12.74
N LYS A 173 16.21 -24.24 12.31
CA LYS A 173 17.39 -24.38 13.18
C LYS A 173 18.07 -23.05 13.49
N GLN A 174 17.76 -21.98 12.72
CA GLN A 174 18.45 -20.69 12.82
C GLN A 174 17.74 -19.73 13.78
N VAL A 175 17.76 -20.08 15.08
CA VAL A 175 17.37 -19.18 16.17
C VAL A 175 18.60 -18.56 16.85
N LYS A 176 18.51 -17.29 17.26
CA LYS A 176 19.55 -16.58 18.03
C LYS A 176 19.06 -16.28 19.45
N ILE A 177 19.96 -16.27 20.43
CA ILE A 177 19.65 -15.83 21.79
C ILE A 177 19.22 -14.35 21.75
N GLY A 178 18.16 -14.00 22.47
CA GLY A 178 17.56 -12.66 22.45
C GLY A 178 16.62 -12.40 21.27
N GLN A 179 16.48 -13.34 20.31
CA GLN A 179 15.52 -13.21 19.22
C GLN A 179 14.09 -13.29 19.75
N LYS A 180 13.26 -12.32 19.40
CA LYS A 180 11.81 -12.36 19.62
C LYS A 180 11.19 -13.32 18.59
N ILE A 181 10.43 -14.30 19.07
CA ILE A 181 9.74 -15.31 18.28
C ILE A 181 8.26 -15.29 18.68
N MET A 182 7.39 -15.14 17.69
CA MET A 182 5.94 -15.11 17.88
C MET A 182 5.39 -16.54 17.98
N ILE A 183 4.60 -16.85 19.00
CA ILE A 183 3.95 -18.15 19.19
C ILE A 183 2.46 -17.99 18.86
N PRO A 184 1.98 -18.46 17.69
CA PRO A 184 0.58 -18.32 17.30
C PRO A 184 -0.37 -19.24 18.08
N VAL A 185 -1.64 -18.85 18.14
CA VAL A 185 -2.75 -19.76 18.44
C VAL A 185 -2.83 -20.85 17.37
N ILE A 186 -3.13 -22.07 17.79
CA ILE A 186 -3.32 -23.24 16.92
C ILE A 186 -4.48 -24.10 17.42
N GLU A 187 -4.96 -24.99 16.58
CA GLU A 187 -5.98 -25.97 16.97
C GLU A 187 -5.57 -26.74 18.25
N GLY A 188 -6.47 -26.71 19.24
CA GLY A 188 -6.27 -27.32 20.56
C GLY A 188 -5.40 -26.53 21.54
N VAL A 189 -4.97 -25.30 21.24
CA VAL A 189 -4.22 -24.42 22.18
C VAL A 189 -4.73 -22.98 22.09
N SER A 190 -5.43 -22.50 23.11
CA SER A 190 -6.04 -21.15 23.07
C SER A 190 -5.05 -20.03 23.38
N PHE A 191 -5.41 -18.79 23.01
CA PHE A 191 -4.65 -17.59 23.37
C PHE A 191 -4.51 -17.41 24.90
N ALA A 192 -5.51 -17.87 25.68
CA ALA A 192 -5.44 -17.85 27.14
C ALA A 192 -4.43 -18.86 27.69
N ASP A 193 -4.24 -20.01 27.04
CA ASP A 193 -3.21 -20.99 27.39
C ASP A 193 -1.81 -20.44 27.12
N LEU A 194 -1.61 -19.82 25.94
CA LEU A 194 -0.34 -19.20 25.57
C LEU A 194 0.07 -18.09 26.56
N ASN A 195 -0.83 -17.15 26.88
CA ASN A 195 -0.54 -16.10 27.86
C ASN A 195 -0.25 -16.66 29.27
N ARG A 196 -0.96 -17.72 29.69
CA ARG A 196 -0.72 -18.40 30.98
C ARG A 196 0.68 -19.01 31.03
N ILE A 197 1.09 -19.73 29.99
CA ILE A 197 2.42 -20.35 29.88
C ILE A 197 3.52 -19.27 29.79
N SER A 198 3.28 -18.18 29.04
CA SER A 198 4.27 -17.12 28.83
C SER A 198 4.51 -16.25 30.06
N SER A 199 3.47 -16.00 30.87
CA SER A 199 3.55 -15.20 32.10
C SER A 199 4.11 -15.98 33.31
N GLY A 200 4.46 -17.26 33.14
CA GLY A 200 4.93 -18.13 34.23
C GLY A 200 3.87 -18.42 35.30
N ARG A 201 2.63 -17.94 35.14
CA ARG A 201 1.53 -18.16 36.07
C ARG A 201 1.11 -19.63 36.02
N ALA A 202 1.55 -20.39 37.02
CA ALA A 202 1.07 -21.75 37.24
C ALA A 202 -0.48 -21.75 37.27
N PRO A 203 -1.16 -22.72 36.65
CA PRO A 203 -2.61 -22.83 36.76
C PRO A 203 -2.98 -22.93 38.24
N GLN A 204 -3.83 -22.01 38.73
CA GLN A 204 -4.43 -22.09 40.06
C GLN A 204 -4.95 -23.50 40.29
N ALA A 205 -4.62 -24.08 41.44
CA ALA A 205 -5.02 -25.43 41.75
C ALA A 205 -6.49 -25.44 42.15
N THR A 206 -7.37 -25.77 41.21
CA THR A 206 -8.63 -26.43 41.57
C THR A 206 -8.25 -27.66 42.39
N GLY A 207 -8.59 -27.63 43.68
CA GLY A 207 -8.02 -28.54 44.67
C GLY A 207 -8.29 -30.00 44.33
N ILE A 208 -7.24 -30.82 44.40
CA ILE A 208 -7.39 -32.27 44.54
C ILE A 208 -6.57 -32.65 45.77
N GLU A 209 -7.22 -32.66 46.93
CA GLU A 209 -6.73 -33.26 48.18
C GLU A 209 -6.74 -34.80 48.07
N GLY A 210 -6.18 -35.31 46.98
CA GLY A 210 -6.33 -36.68 46.51
C GLY A 210 -5.38 -37.66 47.18
N GLU A 211 -5.80 -38.91 47.19
CA GLU A 211 -5.10 -39.96 47.93
C GLU A 211 -3.90 -40.55 47.15
N TYR A 212 -2.63 -40.23 47.46
CA TYR A 212 -1.48 -40.60 46.60
C TYR A 212 -0.79 -41.97 46.84
N VAL A 213 -0.43 -42.67 45.75
CA VAL A 213 0.55 -43.78 45.75
C VAL A 213 1.95 -43.23 45.94
N VAL A 214 2.85 -43.96 46.63
CA VAL A 214 4.30 -43.76 46.47
C VAL A 214 4.84 -44.83 45.53
N HIS A 215 5.21 -44.43 44.33
CA HIS A 215 5.81 -45.29 43.31
C HIS A 215 7.33 -45.07 43.25
N GLN A 216 8.11 -46.10 42.93
CA GLN A 216 9.58 -46.03 42.86
C GLN A 216 10.07 -46.36 41.46
N ILE A 217 10.71 -45.40 40.80
CA ILE A 217 11.09 -45.45 39.38
C ILE A 217 11.99 -46.65 39.05
N ALA A 218 11.52 -47.50 38.14
CA ALA A 218 12.27 -48.65 37.64
C ALA A 218 13.32 -48.27 36.57
N PRO A 219 14.32 -49.14 36.29
CA PRO A 219 15.27 -48.92 35.21
C PRO A 219 14.59 -48.71 33.84
N GLY A 220 14.88 -47.58 33.19
CA GLY A 220 14.31 -47.22 31.89
C GLY A 220 12.86 -46.71 31.92
N GLU A 221 12.30 -46.43 33.09
CA GLU A 221 10.97 -45.85 33.28
C GLU A 221 10.98 -44.31 33.14
N SER A 222 9.81 -43.71 32.85
CA SER A 222 9.63 -42.25 32.74
C SER A 222 8.29 -41.83 33.34
N LEU A 223 8.10 -40.56 33.71
CA LEU A 223 6.83 -40.09 34.28
C LEU A 223 5.63 -40.34 33.36
N SER A 224 5.82 -40.37 32.04
CA SER A 224 4.78 -40.73 31.07
C SER A 224 4.46 -42.23 31.04
N LYS A 225 5.42 -43.10 31.36
CA LYS A 225 5.15 -44.53 31.59
C LYS A 225 4.40 -44.73 32.92
N VAL A 226 4.80 -44.03 33.99
CA VAL A 226 4.10 -44.07 35.28
C VAL A 226 2.66 -43.53 35.15
N ALA A 227 2.44 -42.42 34.43
CA ALA A 227 1.10 -41.91 34.17
C ALA A 227 0.24 -42.89 33.38
N ARG A 228 0.81 -43.56 32.37
CA ARG A 228 0.12 -44.63 31.64
C ARG A 228 -0.21 -45.84 32.53
N LEU A 229 0.66 -46.18 33.46
CA LEU A 229 0.49 -47.30 34.40
C LEU A 229 -0.64 -47.04 35.41
N TYR A 230 -0.71 -45.82 35.98
CA TYR A 230 -1.68 -45.49 37.04
C TYR A 230 -2.98 -44.86 36.54
N TYR A 231 -3.00 -44.24 35.35
CA TYR A 231 -4.17 -43.53 34.82
C TYR A 231 -4.60 -43.98 33.41
N GLY A 232 -3.92 -44.96 32.80
CA GLY A 232 -4.16 -45.39 31.41
C GLY A 232 -3.61 -44.43 30.34
N ASP A 233 -3.55 -43.12 30.62
CA ASP A 233 -3.03 -42.09 29.71
C ASP A 233 -1.63 -41.60 30.10
N TYR A 234 -0.69 -41.70 29.15
CA TYR A 234 0.68 -41.22 29.29
C TYR A 234 0.80 -39.69 29.36
N LYS A 235 -0.20 -38.94 28.87
CA LYS A 235 -0.22 -37.47 28.85
C LYS A 235 -0.33 -36.86 30.25
N LEU A 236 -0.94 -37.59 31.20
CA LEU A 236 -1.17 -37.16 32.58
C LEU A 236 0.11 -37.15 33.46
N PHE A 237 1.29 -37.32 32.85
CA PHE A 237 2.59 -37.18 33.52
C PHE A 237 2.81 -35.78 34.10
N ASN A 238 2.20 -34.76 33.48
CA ASN A 238 2.20 -33.38 33.97
C ASN A 238 1.50 -33.25 35.34
N VAL A 239 0.46 -34.05 35.61
CA VAL A 239 -0.21 -34.12 36.91
C VAL A 239 0.75 -34.67 37.97
N ILE A 240 1.44 -35.78 37.66
CA ILE A 240 2.43 -36.38 38.57
C ILE A 240 3.58 -35.41 38.81
N ALA A 241 4.13 -34.79 37.76
CA ALA A 241 5.21 -33.83 37.88
C ALA A 241 4.82 -32.63 38.77
N LYS A 242 3.66 -31.99 38.50
CA LYS A 242 3.14 -30.87 39.29
C LYS A 242 2.91 -31.27 40.76
N PHE A 243 2.33 -32.45 41.01
CA PHE A 243 2.05 -32.95 42.36
C PHE A 243 3.33 -33.25 43.19
N ASN A 244 4.48 -33.45 42.53
CA ASN A 244 5.77 -33.64 43.19
C ASN A 244 6.68 -32.39 43.15
N GLY A 245 6.22 -31.26 42.60
CA GLY A 245 7.07 -30.09 42.37
C GLY A 245 8.21 -30.32 41.37
N ILE A 246 8.12 -31.35 40.53
CA ILE A 246 9.15 -31.71 39.55
C ILE A 246 9.09 -30.73 38.37
N THR A 247 10.04 -29.79 38.35
CA THR A 247 10.17 -28.75 37.31
C THR A 247 10.72 -29.26 35.99
N ASP A 248 11.55 -30.31 36.00
CA ASP A 248 11.97 -31.06 34.82
C ASP A 248 11.43 -32.51 34.89
N PRO A 249 10.31 -32.82 34.20
CA PRO A 249 9.73 -34.15 34.15
C PRO A 249 10.64 -35.24 33.52
N THR A 250 11.74 -34.85 32.87
CA THR A 250 12.68 -35.77 32.21
C THR A 250 13.90 -36.13 33.09
N GLY A 251 14.18 -35.33 34.12
CA GLY A 251 15.35 -35.50 35.01
C GLY A 251 15.20 -36.52 36.14
N ILE A 252 14.14 -37.33 36.17
CA ILE A 252 13.91 -38.33 37.22
C ILE A 252 14.92 -39.48 37.18
N ARG A 253 15.29 -40.00 38.36
CA ARG A 253 16.35 -41.02 38.51
C ARG A 253 15.78 -42.39 38.88
N VAL A 254 16.44 -43.45 38.43
CA VAL A 254 16.13 -44.83 38.85
C VAL A 254 16.24 -44.94 40.37
N GLY A 255 15.25 -45.58 41.00
CA GLY A 255 15.14 -45.68 42.45
C GLY A 255 14.55 -44.45 43.16
N GLN A 256 14.28 -43.34 42.46
CA GLN A 256 13.58 -42.18 43.02
C GLN A 256 12.13 -42.54 43.37
N LYS A 257 11.66 -42.10 44.54
CA LYS A 257 10.27 -42.26 44.99
C LYS A 257 9.46 -41.01 44.66
N ILE A 258 8.27 -41.20 44.09
CA ILE A 258 7.36 -40.12 43.64
C ILE A 258 5.92 -40.41 44.07
N LYS A 259 5.14 -39.35 44.29
CA LYS A 259 3.73 -39.40 44.68
C LYS A 259 2.80 -39.38 43.46
N VAL A 260 1.83 -40.29 43.37
CA VAL A 260 0.89 -40.41 42.24
C VAL A 260 -0.56 -40.33 42.78
N PRO A 261 -1.27 -39.19 42.67
CA PRO A 261 -2.58 -38.99 43.30
C PRO A 261 -3.71 -39.86 42.70
N ARG A 262 -4.50 -40.55 43.56
CA ARG A 262 -5.83 -41.11 43.19
C ARG A 262 -6.71 -40.00 42.63
N ARG A 263 -7.66 -40.40 41.77
CA ARG A 263 -8.83 -39.61 41.38
C ARG A 263 -10.08 -40.44 41.66
N GLU A 264 -11.18 -39.77 41.99
CA GLU A 264 -12.48 -40.44 42.14
C GLU A 264 -12.95 -41.03 40.80
N GLY A 265 -13.74 -42.10 40.87
CA GLY A 265 -14.05 -42.95 39.71
C GLY A 265 -13.00 -44.04 39.43
N MET A 266 -11.99 -44.23 40.28
CA MET A 266 -10.95 -45.26 40.14
C MET A 266 -10.90 -46.20 41.36
N THR A 267 -10.72 -47.50 41.11
CA THR A 267 -10.57 -48.53 42.16
C THR A 267 -9.18 -48.49 42.83
N ALA A 268 -9.06 -47.65 43.85
CA ALA A 268 -8.26 -47.86 45.06
C ALA A 268 -6.74 -48.22 45.03
N TYR A 269 -5.85 -47.32 44.53
CA TYR A 269 -4.43 -47.19 45.01
C TYR A 269 -3.93 -45.71 45.02
N GLN A 270 -3.43 -45.03 46.08
CA GLN A 270 -3.20 -45.35 47.51
C GLN A 270 -3.62 -44.22 48.53
N GLN A 271 -2.81 -43.29 49.11
CA GLN A 271 -3.29 -42.35 50.19
C GLN A 271 -2.67 -40.93 50.47
N ARG A 272 -3.57 -39.95 50.74
CA ARG A 272 -3.58 -38.65 51.52
C ARG A 272 -3.19 -37.21 50.99
N SER A 273 -4.11 -36.22 51.17
CA SER A 273 -3.99 -34.79 51.71
C SER A 273 -3.22 -33.64 50.97
N THR A 274 -3.39 -32.28 51.10
CA THR A 274 -4.31 -31.21 51.70
C THR A 274 -3.83 -29.75 51.25
N ALA A 275 -4.36 -28.50 51.45
CA ALA A 275 -5.63 -27.78 51.83
C ALA A 275 -5.56 -26.20 51.61
N THR A 276 -6.71 -25.44 51.57
CA THR A 276 -6.95 -23.94 51.77
C THR A 276 -6.30 -22.85 50.84
N GLY A 277 -6.71 -21.55 50.72
CA GLY A 277 -7.89 -20.71 51.15
C GLY A 277 -7.78 -19.15 50.89
N ASP A 278 -8.92 -18.44 50.60
CA ASP A 278 -9.45 -17.07 51.01
C ASP A 278 -8.68 -15.70 50.71
N GLU A 279 -9.17 -14.41 50.67
CA GLU A 279 -10.48 -13.62 50.73
C GLU A 279 -10.35 -12.13 50.14
N GLU A 280 -11.36 -11.19 50.21
CA GLU A 280 -11.42 -9.76 49.64
C GLU A 280 -12.44 -8.79 50.42
N PRO A 281 -13.06 -7.59 50.03
CA PRO A 281 -13.02 -6.53 48.93
C PRO A 281 -13.26 -4.98 49.33
N SER A 282 -13.66 -4.06 48.38
CA SER A 282 -14.45 -2.73 48.47
C SER A 282 -13.80 -1.30 48.74
N TYR A 283 -14.37 -0.05 48.56
CA TYR A 283 -15.29 0.63 47.55
C TYR A 283 -15.54 2.22 47.67
N ILE A 284 -15.03 3.09 46.74
CA ILE A 284 -15.50 4.30 45.92
C ILE A 284 -16.18 5.70 46.46
N PRO A 285 -16.88 6.68 45.72
CA PRO A 285 -16.65 8.20 45.79
C PRO A 285 -17.85 9.29 45.69
N GLU A 286 -17.59 10.58 45.25
CA GLU A 286 -18.43 11.71 44.65
C GLU A 286 -19.43 12.64 45.48
N PRO A 287 -20.12 13.78 45.01
CA PRO A 287 -20.05 14.78 43.86
C PRO A 287 -20.48 16.33 44.04
N GLU A 288 -20.31 17.20 43.00
CA GLU A 288 -21.14 18.37 42.40
C GLU A 288 -21.42 19.87 42.92
N GLU A 289 -22.04 20.73 42.02
CA GLU A 289 -22.66 22.14 42.08
C GLU A 289 -21.86 23.47 41.73
N THR A 290 -22.35 24.72 41.37
CA THR A 290 -23.47 25.39 40.57
C THR A 290 -23.18 26.89 40.11
N LYS A 291 -24.15 27.82 39.79
CA LYS A 291 -24.03 29.27 39.25
C LYS A 291 -25.21 30.24 39.66
N PRO A 292 -25.16 31.62 39.54
CA PRO A 292 -25.90 32.43 38.50
C PRO A 292 -25.37 33.89 38.14
N VAL A 293 -26.19 34.82 37.55
CA VAL A 293 -25.82 36.12 36.82
C VAL A 293 -26.84 37.31 36.94
N VAL A 294 -26.43 38.62 36.91
CA VAL A 294 -27.26 39.89 36.69
C VAL A 294 -26.44 41.05 35.99
N THR A 295 -27.00 42.26 35.67
CA THR A 295 -26.60 43.22 34.58
C THR A 295 -26.57 44.78 34.83
N GLN A 296 -25.68 45.53 34.11
CA GLN A 296 -25.75 46.96 33.59
C GLN A 296 -25.87 48.19 34.56
N PRO A 297 -25.71 49.51 34.15
CA PRO A 297 -25.44 50.17 32.83
C PRO A 297 -24.29 51.25 32.80
N GLU A 298 -24.26 52.16 31.78
CA GLU A 298 -23.24 53.19 31.44
C GLU A 298 -23.46 54.65 31.98
N PRO A 299 -22.47 55.57 31.90
CA PRO A 299 -22.56 57.02 32.17
C PRO A 299 -22.52 57.95 30.91
N THR A 300 -22.91 59.23 31.08
CA THR A 300 -23.15 60.24 30.01
C THR A 300 -22.07 61.33 29.83
N ALA A 301 -22.10 62.05 28.69
CA ALA A 301 -21.25 63.20 28.36
C ALA A 301 -22.03 64.56 28.30
N PRO A 302 -21.35 65.73 28.35
CA PRO A 302 -21.97 67.08 28.39
C PRO A 302 -22.19 67.72 26.99
N PRO A 303 -22.94 68.86 26.88
CA PRO A 303 -23.42 69.42 25.61
C PRO A 303 -22.51 70.49 24.97
N GLU A 304 -22.83 70.85 23.72
CA GLU A 304 -22.22 71.93 22.91
C GLU A 304 -23.19 73.13 22.74
N ASP A 305 -22.65 74.33 22.50
CA ASP A 305 -23.42 75.59 22.36
C ASP A 305 -23.93 75.84 20.91
N GLU A 306 -25.10 76.45 20.77
CA GLU A 306 -25.71 76.80 19.48
C GLU A 306 -25.19 78.14 18.91
N ILE A 307 -24.91 78.19 17.59
CA ILE A 307 -24.73 79.44 16.83
C ILE A 307 -25.75 79.43 15.66
N PRO A 308 -26.58 80.48 15.49
CA PRO A 308 -27.59 80.52 14.43
C PRO A 308 -26.98 80.86 13.05
N PRO A 309 -27.43 80.22 11.95
CA PRO A 309 -26.88 80.47 10.61
C PRO A 309 -27.46 81.73 9.96
N GLU A 310 -26.61 82.51 9.29
CA GLU A 310 -27.05 83.53 8.33
C GLU A 310 -27.58 82.89 7.04
N THR A 311 -28.57 83.53 6.42
CA THR A 311 -29.24 82.99 5.22
C THR A 311 -28.45 83.27 3.94
N VAL A 312 -27.37 82.51 3.73
CA VAL A 312 -26.64 82.44 2.45
C VAL A 312 -27.56 81.83 1.37
N LYS A 313 -27.44 82.26 0.11
CA LYS A 313 -28.22 81.66 -0.99
C LYS A 313 -27.60 80.32 -1.41
N PRO A 314 -28.40 79.32 -1.83
CA PRO A 314 -27.89 78.02 -2.24
C PRO A 314 -26.86 78.05 -3.39
N SER A 315 -26.90 79.06 -4.28
CA SER A 315 -25.88 79.27 -5.32
C SER A 315 -24.50 79.63 -4.75
N ASP A 316 -24.49 80.43 -3.70
CA ASP A 316 -23.31 81.12 -3.20
C ASP A 316 -22.53 80.15 -2.28
N GLN A 317 -23.28 79.40 -1.45
CA GLN A 317 -22.78 78.31 -0.59
C GLN A 317 -22.16 77.14 -1.38
N VAL A 318 -22.66 76.85 -2.59
CA VAL A 318 -22.09 75.80 -3.48
C VAL A 318 -20.82 76.26 -4.19
N ALA A 319 -20.63 77.58 -4.36
CA ALA A 319 -19.35 78.13 -4.77
C ALA A 319 -18.32 78.07 -3.63
N GLU A 320 -18.73 78.42 -2.40
CA GLU A 320 -17.89 78.34 -1.20
C GLU A 320 -17.32 76.93 -0.97
N TYR A 321 -18.16 75.88 -0.88
CA TYR A 321 -17.69 74.50 -0.69
C TYR A 321 -16.74 74.01 -1.80
N ARG A 322 -16.88 74.53 -3.03
CA ARG A 322 -15.97 74.26 -4.15
C ARG A 322 -14.60 74.92 -3.94
N GLU A 323 -14.59 76.20 -3.55
CA GLU A 323 -13.35 76.95 -3.31
C GLU A 323 -12.60 76.40 -2.09
N THR A 324 -13.29 76.11 -0.98
CA THR A 324 -12.72 75.44 0.20
C THR A 324 -12.15 74.06 -0.16
N GLY A 325 -12.91 73.23 -0.88
CA GLY A 325 -12.45 71.91 -1.30
C GLY A 325 -11.23 71.94 -2.23
N ILE A 326 -11.14 72.93 -3.13
CA ILE A 326 -9.96 73.14 -3.98
C ILE A 326 -8.76 73.67 -3.17
N ALA A 327 -8.98 74.53 -2.18
CA ALA A 327 -7.93 75.01 -1.28
C ALA A 327 -7.32 73.85 -0.47
N LEU A 328 -8.16 73.05 0.20
CA LEU A 328 -7.75 71.85 0.95
C LEU A 328 -6.99 70.85 0.07
N PHE A 329 -7.42 70.67 -1.20
CA PHE A 329 -6.69 69.83 -2.15
C PHE A 329 -5.28 70.36 -2.42
N ASN A 330 -5.11 71.68 -2.61
CA ASN A 330 -3.80 72.30 -2.86
C ASN A 330 -2.89 72.25 -1.62
N GLU A 331 -3.47 72.19 -0.41
CA GLU A 331 -2.77 71.97 0.86
C GLU A 331 -2.41 70.49 1.10
N ASN A 332 -2.87 69.57 0.24
CA ASN A 332 -2.78 68.11 0.35
C ASN A 332 -3.64 67.49 1.47
N ALA A 333 -4.61 68.24 2.00
CA ALA A 333 -5.65 67.74 2.91
C ALA A 333 -6.73 66.98 2.12
N PHE A 334 -6.35 65.87 1.48
CA PHE A 334 -7.16 65.21 0.46
C PHE A 334 -8.48 64.64 1.00
N ASP A 335 -8.50 64.07 2.21
CA ASP A 335 -9.72 63.53 2.80
C ASP A 335 -10.74 64.65 3.11
N ASP A 336 -10.30 65.78 3.67
CA ASP A 336 -11.14 66.96 3.94
C ASP A 336 -11.62 67.62 2.64
N ALA A 337 -10.74 67.74 1.63
CA ALA A 337 -11.09 68.19 0.30
C ALA A 337 -12.21 67.33 -0.33
N ILE A 338 -12.13 66.01 -0.19
CA ILE A 338 -13.16 65.07 -0.65
C ILE A 338 -14.49 65.29 0.10
N VAL A 339 -14.47 65.65 1.39
CA VAL A 339 -15.68 65.96 2.16
C VAL A 339 -16.36 67.24 1.65
N GLU A 340 -15.63 68.34 1.49
CA GLU A 340 -16.19 69.61 1.00
C GLU A 340 -16.70 69.50 -0.44
N LEU A 341 -15.91 68.89 -1.34
CA LEU A 341 -16.33 68.70 -2.73
C LEU A 341 -17.53 67.75 -2.86
N LYS A 342 -17.75 66.82 -1.93
CA LYS A 342 -18.99 66.01 -1.91
C LYS A 342 -20.22 66.83 -1.52
N LYS A 343 -20.10 67.92 -0.76
CA LYS A 343 -21.21 68.86 -0.55
C LYS A 343 -21.61 69.54 -1.86
N VAL A 344 -20.64 69.86 -2.72
CA VAL A 344 -20.90 70.36 -4.08
C VAL A 344 -21.67 69.31 -4.89
N LEU A 345 -21.23 68.04 -4.90
CA LEU A 345 -21.96 66.99 -5.62
C LEU A 345 -23.35 66.68 -5.08
N ASN A 346 -23.60 66.85 -3.78
CA ASN A 346 -24.93 66.70 -3.20
C ASN A 346 -25.93 67.77 -3.69
N ALA A 347 -25.45 68.95 -4.10
CA ALA A 347 -26.28 70.03 -4.65
C ALA A 347 -26.29 70.06 -6.19
N THR A 348 -25.15 69.73 -6.82
CA THR A 348 -24.94 69.70 -8.27
C THR A 348 -24.17 68.41 -8.65
N PRO A 349 -24.87 67.28 -8.88
CA PRO A 349 -24.23 65.97 -9.05
C PRO A 349 -23.28 65.86 -10.24
N ASP A 350 -23.56 66.58 -11.34
CA ASP A 350 -22.77 66.55 -12.57
C ASP A 350 -21.64 67.61 -12.60
N ASP A 351 -21.23 68.16 -11.45
CA ASP A 351 -20.27 69.26 -11.44
C ASP A 351 -18.85 68.82 -11.87
N PRO A 352 -18.31 69.35 -13.00
CA PRO A 352 -17.07 68.84 -13.56
C PRO A 352 -15.83 69.20 -12.73
N ALA A 353 -15.88 70.27 -11.93
CA ALA A 353 -14.75 70.66 -11.09
C ALA A 353 -14.68 69.76 -9.85
N ALA A 354 -15.81 69.57 -9.14
CA ALA A 354 -15.87 68.70 -7.98
C ALA A 354 -15.55 67.24 -8.35
N ILE A 355 -16.12 66.71 -9.44
CA ILE A 355 -15.77 65.36 -9.96
C ILE A 355 -14.26 65.24 -10.22
N SER A 356 -13.66 66.21 -10.94
CA SER A 356 -12.24 66.17 -11.29
C SER A 356 -11.32 66.27 -10.07
N TYR A 357 -11.60 67.17 -9.13
CA TYR A 357 -10.78 67.32 -7.93
C TYR A 357 -10.96 66.16 -6.93
N ILE A 358 -12.16 65.57 -6.79
CA ILE A 358 -12.37 64.36 -5.99
C ILE A 358 -11.60 63.17 -6.59
N SER A 359 -11.63 63.00 -7.92
CA SER A 359 -10.84 61.95 -8.59
C SER A 359 -9.34 62.12 -8.30
N ARG A 360 -8.81 63.35 -8.47
CA ARG A 360 -7.40 63.67 -8.19
C ARG A 360 -7.02 63.47 -6.72
N ALA A 361 -7.90 63.84 -5.79
CA ALA A 361 -7.67 63.63 -4.36
C ALA A 361 -7.56 62.13 -4.03
N TYR A 362 -8.51 61.32 -4.51
CA TYR A 362 -8.46 59.87 -4.36
C TYR A 362 -7.24 59.23 -5.04
N MET A 363 -6.80 59.77 -6.18
CA MET A 363 -5.58 59.31 -6.87
C MET A 363 -4.31 59.55 -6.04
N GLU A 364 -4.15 60.74 -5.46
CA GLU A 364 -2.97 61.06 -4.64
C GLU A 364 -3.00 60.39 -3.26
N THR A 365 -4.17 60.24 -2.61
CA THR A 365 -4.33 59.34 -1.45
C THR A 365 -3.97 57.90 -1.81
N GLY A 366 -4.34 57.45 -3.02
CA GLY A 366 -3.93 56.16 -3.59
C GLY A 366 -2.41 56.02 -3.70
N ARG A 367 -1.72 57.03 -4.23
CA ARG A 367 -0.25 57.09 -4.30
C ARG A 367 0.39 57.04 -2.91
N GLN A 368 -0.04 57.90 -1.98
CA GLN A 368 0.46 57.89 -0.59
C GLN A 368 0.21 56.57 0.15
N HIS A 369 -0.76 55.77 -0.29
CA HIS A 369 -0.96 54.41 0.22
C HIS A 369 -0.02 53.39 -0.46
N LEU A 370 0.22 53.49 -1.77
CA LEU A 370 1.17 52.65 -2.51
C LEU A 370 2.61 52.87 -2.03
N ASP A 371 3.07 54.12 -1.94
CA ASP A 371 4.41 54.50 -1.46
C ASP A 371 4.69 54.01 -0.03
N ALA A 372 3.63 53.82 0.75
CA ALA A 372 3.67 53.30 2.12
C ALA A 372 3.39 51.78 2.22
N GLY A 373 3.38 51.05 1.10
CA GLY A 373 3.15 49.59 1.05
C GLY A 373 1.72 49.14 1.40
N ARG A 374 0.76 50.07 1.56
CA ARG A 374 -0.62 49.80 2.00
C ARG A 374 -1.52 49.43 0.83
N LEU A 375 -1.11 48.41 0.05
CA LEU A 375 -1.68 48.05 -1.26
C LEU A 375 -3.22 47.98 -1.29
N ASN A 376 -3.86 47.36 -0.28
CA ASN A 376 -5.32 47.28 -0.22
C ASN A 376 -6.01 48.65 -0.07
N LYS A 377 -5.39 49.60 0.66
CA LYS A 377 -5.91 50.97 0.73
C LYS A 377 -5.62 51.74 -0.55
N ALA A 378 -4.45 51.53 -1.16
CA ALA A 378 -4.09 52.14 -2.44
C ALA A 378 -5.09 51.74 -3.55
N LYS A 379 -5.32 50.43 -3.74
CA LYS A 379 -6.31 49.88 -4.67
C LYS A 379 -7.71 50.44 -4.41
N SER A 380 -8.14 50.54 -3.16
CA SER A 380 -9.45 51.11 -2.80
C SER A 380 -9.58 52.58 -3.23
N ALA A 381 -8.60 53.43 -2.89
CA ALA A 381 -8.61 54.85 -3.26
C ALA A 381 -8.51 55.04 -4.79
N LEU A 382 -7.65 54.30 -5.49
CA LEU A 382 -7.53 54.37 -6.95
C LEU A 382 -8.78 53.87 -7.69
N THR A 383 -9.48 52.87 -7.14
CA THR A 383 -10.78 52.42 -7.65
C THR A 383 -11.85 53.49 -7.42
N ALA A 384 -11.84 54.18 -6.28
CA ALA A 384 -12.72 55.31 -6.05
C ALA A 384 -12.44 56.46 -7.04
N ALA A 385 -11.17 56.78 -7.33
CA ALA A 385 -10.80 57.79 -8.33
C ALA A 385 -11.37 57.45 -9.72
N LEU A 386 -11.23 56.20 -10.17
CA LEU A 386 -11.83 55.71 -11.43
C LEU A 386 -13.38 55.74 -11.43
N GLY A 387 -14.02 55.77 -10.26
CA GLY A 387 -15.46 55.99 -10.13
C GLY A 387 -15.90 57.43 -10.42
N TYR A 388 -15.00 58.40 -10.34
CA TYR A 388 -15.23 59.81 -10.70
C TYR A 388 -14.64 60.17 -12.07
N ASP A 389 -13.47 59.63 -12.44
CA ASP A 389 -12.92 59.72 -13.79
C ASP A 389 -12.41 58.35 -14.29
N ALA A 390 -13.27 57.64 -15.03
CA ALA A 390 -12.94 56.36 -15.64
C ALA A 390 -11.78 56.43 -16.66
N ASN A 391 -11.44 57.62 -17.17
CA ASN A 391 -10.35 57.84 -18.12
C ASN A 391 -9.03 58.24 -17.43
N CYS A 392 -8.97 58.26 -16.09
CA CYS A 392 -7.76 58.59 -15.33
C CYS A 392 -6.64 57.56 -15.59
N LYS A 393 -5.82 57.81 -16.62
CA LYS A 393 -4.74 56.91 -17.04
C LYS A 393 -3.73 56.67 -15.92
N THR A 394 -3.34 57.72 -15.19
CA THR A 394 -2.48 57.62 -14.00
C THR A 394 -3.07 56.72 -12.92
N CYS A 395 -4.39 56.70 -12.73
CA CYS A 395 -5.06 55.81 -11.77
C CYS A 395 -4.95 54.34 -12.20
N GLN A 396 -5.07 54.07 -13.51
CA GLN A 396 -4.87 52.72 -14.08
C GLN A 396 -3.41 52.28 -13.93
N ASP A 397 -2.45 53.17 -14.21
CA ASP A 397 -1.01 52.88 -14.13
C ASP A 397 -0.55 52.66 -12.68
N LEU A 398 -1.16 53.34 -11.71
CA LEU A 398 -0.95 53.11 -10.27
C LEU A 398 -1.61 51.81 -9.79
N LEU A 399 -2.74 51.40 -10.36
CA LEU A 399 -3.37 50.11 -10.06
C LEU A 399 -2.54 48.93 -10.57
N GLU A 400 -1.91 49.06 -11.74
CA GLU A 400 -0.97 48.05 -12.25
C GLU A 400 0.29 47.97 -11.37
N GLN A 401 0.81 49.10 -10.88
CA GLN A 401 1.87 49.10 -9.86
C GLN A 401 1.43 48.44 -8.54
N CYS A 402 0.17 48.62 -8.12
CA CYS A 402 -0.37 47.92 -6.95
C CYS A 402 -0.52 46.40 -7.17
N ARG A 403 -0.57 45.94 -8.42
CA ARG A 403 -0.70 44.54 -8.83
C ARG A 403 0.67 43.86 -8.98
N THR A 404 1.66 44.53 -9.57
CA THR A 404 3.04 44.02 -9.62
C THR A 404 3.69 43.99 -8.24
N ALA A 405 3.49 45.02 -7.40
CA ALA A 405 3.99 45.02 -6.02
C ALA A 405 3.39 43.87 -5.16
N GLU A 406 2.15 43.47 -5.44
CA GLU A 406 1.54 42.29 -4.82
C GLU A 406 2.12 40.99 -5.38
N ALA A 407 2.40 40.91 -6.69
CA ALA A 407 3.10 39.78 -7.30
C ALA A 407 4.52 39.58 -6.72
N ASP A 408 5.29 40.66 -6.53
CA ASP A 408 6.60 40.63 -5.86
C ASP A 408 6.51 40.23 -4.37
N THR A 409 5.46 40.66 -3.68
CA THR A 409 5.21 40.23 -2.28
C THR A 409 4.96 38.72 -2.22
N LEU A 410 4.19 38.18 -3.17
CA LEU A 410 3.96 36.74 -3.31
C LEU A 410 5.20 35.99 -3.78
N LYS A 411 6.05 36.59 -4.63
CA LYS A 411 7.34 36.02 -5.03
C LYS A 411 8.21 35.76 -3.81
N ALA A 412 8.38 36.76 -2.93
CA ALA A 412 9.15 36.61 -1.69
C ALA A 412 8.55 35.58 -0.71
N GLU A 413 7.21 35.49 -0.62
CA GLU A 413 6.51 34.43 0.14
C GLU A 413 6.83 33.03 -0.45
N GLY A 414 6.81 32.89 -1.78
CA GLY A 414 7.15 31.65 -2.49
C GLY A 414 8.62 31.25 -2.38
N GLU A 415 9.54 32.22 -2.45
CA GLU A 415 10.97 32.02 -2.25
C GLU A 415 11.26 31.49 -0.84
N SER A 416 10.62 32.06 0.18
CA SER A 416 10.75 31.57 1.56
C SER A 416 10.24 30.13 1.72
N PHE A 417 9.15 29.75 1.05
CA PHE A 417 8.73 28.34 1.00
C PHE A 417 9.73 27.44 0.25
N TYR A 418 10.33 27.92 -0.84
CA TYR A 418 11.32 27.18 -1.62
C TYR A 418 12.59 26.91 -0.80
N GLU A 419 13.14 27.92 -0.11
CA GLU A 419 14.30 27.78 0.79
C GLU A 419 14.04 26.76 1.92
N ASN A 420 12.82 26.75 2.46
CA ASN A 420 12.38 25.78 3.46
C ASN A 420 12.02 24.39 2.88
N ASN A 421 12.28 24.14 1.60
CA ASN A 421 11.97 22.90 0.87
C ASN A 421 10.46 22.56 0.82
N GLN A 422 9.59 23.54 1.06
CA GLN A 422 8.13 23.40 1.05
C GLN A 422 7.57 23.59 -0.37
N PHE A 423 8.08 22.80 -1.33
CA PHE A 423 7.90 23.06 -2.76
C PHE A 423 6.43 23.15 -3.22
N ASP A 424 5.50 22.37 -2.65
CA ASP A 424 4.08 22.50 -3.01
C ASP A 424 3.46 23.83 -2.55
N SER A 425 3.92 24.40 -1.44
CA SER A 425 3.55 25.76 -1.01
C SER A 425 4.17 26.82 -1.92
N ALA A 426 5.46 26.66 -2.25
CA ALA A 426 6.18 27.54 -3.17
C ALA A 426 5.50 27.57 -4.56
N ILE A 427 5.23 26.40 -5.15
CA ILE A 427 4.48 26.23 -6.41
C ILE A 427 3.12 26.94 -6.34
N THR A 428 2.37 26.76 -5.25
CA THR A 428 1.05 27.38 -5.08
C THR A 428 1.15 28.90 -5.05
N THR A 429 2.12 29.45 -4.32
CA THR A 429 2.30 30.90 -4.19
C THR A 429 2.92 31.54 -5.44
N PHE A 430 3.85 30.89 -6.14
CA PHE A 430 4.34 31.36 -7.45
C PHE A 430 3.25 31.34 -8.52
N ASN A 431 2.32 30.38 -8.51
CA ASN A 431 1.16 30.42 -9.40
C ASN A 431 0.20 31.58 -9.06
N ARG A 432 0.01 31.91 -7.77
CA ARG A 432 -0.73 33.13 -7.35
C ARG A 432 -0.02 34.40 -7.84
N ALA A 433 1.31 34.45 -7.78
CA ALA A 433 2.11 35.58 -8.27
C ALA A 433 2.02 35.73 -9.80
N LEU A 434 2.15 34.64 -10.58
CA LEU A 434 1.97 34.67 -12.04
C LEU A 434 0.54 34.99 -12.49
N ALA A 435 -0.48 34.72 -11.66
CA ALA A 435 -1.84 35.18 -11.94
C ALA A 435 -1.98 36.71 -11.83
N LEU A 436 -1.08 37.36 -11.08
CA LEU A 436 -0.97 38.82 -11.01
C LEU A 436 -0.01 39.36 -12.07
N ASP A 437 1.15 38.77 -12.30
CA ASP A 437 2.12 39.18 -13.33
C ASP A 437 2.51 38.00 -14.24
N PRO A 438 1.76 37.73 -15.34
CA PRO A 438 1.99 36.56 -16.19
C PRO A 438 3.28 36.61 -17.00
N GLU A 439 3.77 37.81 -17.34
CA GLU A 439 4.96 38.00 -18.17
C GLU A 439 6.27 37.94 -17.36
N ASN A 440 6.16 37.79 -16.04
CA ASN A 440 7.30 37.74 -15.13
C ASN A 440 8.18 36.50 -15.37
N SER A 441 9.34 36.70 -15.99
CA SER A 441 10.30 35.64 -16.28
C SER A 441 11.00 35.09 -15.04
N GLU A 442 11.15 35.90 -13.98
CA GLU A 442 11.78 35.51 -12.71
C GLU A 442 10.87 34.57 -11.91
N ILE A 443 9.60 34.95 -11.70
CA ILE A 443 8.60 34.07 -11.03
C ILE A 443 8.42 32.77 -11.83
N ARG A 444 8.42 32.84 -13.16
CA ARG A 444 8.35 31.67 -14.05
C ARG A 444 9.56 30.74 -13.88
N GLN A 445 10.76 31.29 -13.72
CA GLN A 445 11.98 30.52 -13.46
C GLN A 445 11.99 29.90 -12.05
N LEU A 446 11.48 30.61 -11.04
CA LEU A 446 11.31 30.09 -9.67
C LEU A 446 10.28 28.94 -9.62
N LEU A 447 9.18 29.05 -10.38
CA LEU A 447 8.20 27.96 -10.52
C LEU A 447 8.81 26.73 -11.23
N PHE A 448 9.59 26.93 -12.29
CA PHE A 448 10.36 25.87 -12.95
C PHE A 448 11.29 25.15 -11.95
N GLN A 449 12.11 25.91 -11.21
CA GLN A 449 13.03 25.37 -10.21
C GLN A 449 12.28 24.61 -9.11
N SER A 450 11.12 25.11 -8.67
CA SER A 450 10.31 24.46 -7.63
C SER A 450 9.80 23.09 -8.06
N HIS A 451 9.28 22.96 -9.28
CA HIS A 451 8.88 21.66 -9.83
C HIS A 451 10.08 20.72 -10.01
N PHE A 452 11.21 21.24 -10.51
CA PHE A 452 12.41 20.44 -10.76
C PHE A 452 13.04 19.87 -9.47
N GLN A 453 13.19 20.69 -8.42
CA GLN A 453 13.71 20.23 -7.12
C GLN A 453 12.77 19.24 -6.43
N LYS A 454 11.47 19.50 -6.46
CA LYS A 454 10.47 18.55 -5.96
C LYS A 454 10.56 17.20 -6.69
N ALA A 455 10.70 17.23 -8.02
CA ALA A 455 10.82 16.03 -8.83
C ALA A 455 12.11 15.24 -8.55
N LEU A 456 13.25 15.92 -8.30
CA LEU A 456 14.50 15.27 -7.84
C LEU A 456 14.33 14.58 -6.49
N ILE A 457 13.62 15.18 -5.53
CA ILE A 457 13.34 14.56 -4.23
C ILE A 457 12.46 13.32 -4.38
N LEU A 458 11.38 13.42 -5.16
CA LEU A 458 10.51 12.28 -5.48
C LEU A 458 11.28 11.14 -6.18
N TYR A 459 12.20 11.47 -7.10
CA TYR A 459 13.04 10.49 -7.79
C TYR A 459 13.97 9.76 -6.81
N ASN A 460 14.62 10.49 -5.91
CA ASN A 460 15.50 9.93 -4.87
C ASN A 460 14.72 9.09 -3.84
N ASN A 461 13.46 9.45 -3.56
CA ASN A 461 12.54 8.67 -2.73
C ASN A 461 11.95 7.44 -3.43
N GLN A 462 12.24 7.23 -4.72
CA GLN A 462 11.73 6.14 -5.56
C GLN A 462 10.25 6.28 -5.96
N ASP A 463 9.65 7.46 -5.73
CA ASP A 463 8.30 7.86 -6.18
C ASP A 463 8.31 8.24 -7.67
N TYR A 464 8.88 7.38 -8.52
CA TYR A 464 9.31 7.71 -9.88
C TYR A 464 8.19 8.26 -10.79
N LEU A 465 6.95 7.79 -10.68
CA LEU A 465 5.85 8.34 -11.48
C LEU A 465 5.42 9.74 -11.04
N ALA A 466 5.52 10.06 -9.74
CA ALA A 466 5.30 11.41 -9.25
C ALA A 466 6.45 12.35 -9.67
N ALA A 467 7.69 11.85 -9.59
CA ALA A 467 8.86 12.55 -10.09
C ALA A 467 8.72 12.92 -11.57
N LYS A 468 8.39 11.93 -12.42
CA LYS A 468 8.06 12.13 -13.84
C LYS A 468 7.05 13.26 -14.03
N THR A 469 5.94 13.23 -13.28
CA THR A 469 4.85 14.23 -13.42
C THR A 469 5.28 15.65 -13.05
N ASP A 470 6.14 15.85 -12.04
CA ASP A 470 6.67 17.19 -11.73
C ASP A 470 7.83 17.60 -12.68
N PHE A 471 8.64 16.67 -13.20
CA PHE A 471 9.58 16.97 -14.31
C PHE A 471 8.85 17.36 -15.60
N GLU A 472 7.69 16.76 -15.91
CA GLU A 472 6.86 17.15 -17.06
C GLU A 472 6.31 18.57 -16.93
N LYS A 473 5.91 19.00 -15.71
CA LYS A 473 5.52 20.39 -15.46
C LYS A 473 6.71 21.34 -15.62
N ALA A 474 7.89 20.97 -15.12
CA ALA A 474 9.11 21.75 -15.33
C ALA A 474 9.42 21.89 -16.85
N ALA A 475 9.31 20.81 -17.63
CA ALA A 475 9.50 20.84 -19.08
C ALA A 475 8.42 21.65 -19.83
N VAL A 476 7.20 21.78 -19.31
CA VAL A 476 6.17 22.69 -19.87
C VAL A 476 6.52 24.16 -19.62
N ILE A 477 7.15 24.48 -18.49
CA ILE A 477 7.56 25.85 -18.16
C ILE A 477 8.84 26.26 -18.91
N ASN A 478 9.78 25.32 -19.05
CA ASN A 478 11.03 25.47 -19.81
C ASN A 478 11.22 24.30 -20.80
N PRO A 479 10.71 24.44 -22.04
CA PRO A 479 10.79 23.40 -23.06
C PRO A 479 12.21 22.98 -23.46
N ASP A 480 13.22 23.84 -23.27
CA ASP A 480 14.60 23.54 -23.65
C ASP A 480 15.32 22.65 -22.63
N CYS A 481 14.77 22.48 -21.42
CA CYS A 481 15.32 21.68 -20.32
C CYS A 481 15.65 20.23 -20.72
N GLU A 482 16.92 19.95 -21.05
CA GLU A 482 17.36 18.61 -21.41
C GLU A 482 17.37 17.67 -20.21
N GLU A 483 17.81 18.16 -19.04
CA GLU A 483 17.78 17.40 -17.79
C GLU A 483 16.37 16.90 -17.47
N CYS A 484 15.34 17.71 -17.69
CA CYS A 484 13.94 17.30 -17.53
C CYS A 484 13.59 16.12 -18.45
N ARG A 485 13.97 16.18 -19.74
CA ARG A 485 13.75 15.08 -20.69
C ARG A 485 14.49 13.81 -20.26
N GLN A 486 15.74 13.92 -19.81
CA GLN A 486 16.53 12.80 -19.31
C GLN A 486 15.90 12.19 -18.04
N TYR A 487 15.52 13.01 -17.05
CA TYR A 487 14.89 12.53 -15.82
C TYR A 487 13.48 11.96 -16.03
N ILE A 488 12.69 12.44 -17.00
CA ILE A 488 11.42 11.82 -17.40
C ILE A 488 11.66 10.39 -17.90
N GLY A 489 12.62 10.19 -18.80
CA GLY A 489 13.01 8.85 -19.29
C GLY A 489 13.55 7.95 -18.18
N ASN A 490 14.49 8.46 -17.38
CA ASN A 490 15.08 7.74 -16.26
C ASN A 490 14.03 7.34 -15.22
N SER A 491 13.02 8.17 -14.96
CA SER A 491 11.91 7.85 -14.06
C SER A 491 11.08 6.67 -14.56
N VAL A 492 10.78 6.61 -15.87
CA VAL A 492 10.05 5.49 -16.47
C VAL A 492 10.88 4.20 -16.43
N GLU A 493 12.17 4.25 -16.77
CA GLU A 493 13.03 3.06 -16.72
C GLU A 493 13.28 2.58 -15.28
N ALA A 494 13.50 3.49 -14.33
CA ALA A 494 13.69 3.14 -12.93
C ALA A 494 12.42 2.52 -12.31
N TYR A 495 11.23 3.05 -12.62
CA TYR A 495 9.95 2.46 -12.22
C TYR A 495 9.77 1.02 -12.73
N LYS A 496 10.07 0.79 -14.02
CA LYS A 496 10.00 -0.53 -14.64
C LYS A 496 11.02 -1.50 -14.04
N GLU A 497 12.28 -1.08 -13.89
CA GLU A 497 13.37 -1.88 -13.31
C GLU A 497 13.06 -2.25 -11.84
N PHE A 498 12.59 -1.28 -11.05
CA PHE A 498 12.24 -1.49 -9.65
C PHE A 498 11.12 -2.55 -9.50
N HIS A 499 9.95 -2.33 -10.12
CA HIS A 499 8.84 -3.27 -9.98
C HIS A 499 9.07 -4.61 -10.70
N TYR A 500 9.90 -4.65 -11.76
CA TYR A 500 10.33 -5.91 -12.38
C TYR A 500 11.14 -6.78 -11.41
N ASN A 501 12.08 -6.17 -10.69
CA ASN A 501 12.92 -6.85 -9.70
C ASN A 501 12.14 -7.19 -8.42
N GLU A 502 11.22 -6.33 -7.97
CA GLU A 502 10.26 -6.71 -6.92
C GLU A 502 9.49 -7.98 -7.31
N GLY A 503 8.94 -8.04 -8.53
CA GLY A 503 8.22 -9.22 -9.01
C GLY A 503 9.08 -10.47 -9.01
N ILE A 504 10.35 -10.39 -9.41
CA ILE A 504 11.32 -11.50 -9.31
C ILE A 504 11.54 -11.94 -7.85
N VAL A 505 11.71 -10.98 -6.93
CA VAL A 505 11.91 -11.25 -5.50
C VAL A 505 10.68 -11.92 -4.88
N PHE A 506 9.49 -11.37 -5.10
CA PHE A 506 8.22 -11.92 -4.63
C PHE A 506 7.97 -13.33 -5.21
N PHE A 507 8.19 -13.53 -6.51
CA PHE A 507 8.07 -14.83 -7.15
C PHE A 507 9.06 -15.86 -6.59
N GLY A 508 10.30 -15.43 -6.31
CA GLY A 508 11.33 -16.26 -5.66
C GLY A 508 10.96 -16.72 -4.25
N LYS A 509 10.27 -15.86 -3.48
CA LYS A 509 9.69 -16.18 -2.17
C LYS A 509 8.39 -17.01 -2.26
N GLN A 510 7.76 -17.05 -3.43
CA GLN A 510 6.42 -17.61 -3.70
C GLN A 510 5.27 -16.76 -3.13
N GLU A 511 5.52 -15.45 -2.98
CA GLU A 511 4.54 -14.39 -2.70
C GLU A 511 3.91 -14.01 -4.05
N LEU A 512 2.99 -14.86 -4.55
CA LEU A 512 2.55 -14.80 -5.95
C LEU A 512 1.60 -13.65 -6.26
N ARG A 513 0.78 -13.19 -5.31
CA ARG A 513 -0.15 -12.07 -5.55
C ARG A 513 0.61 -10.76 -5.64
N GLU A 514 1.65 -10.66 -4.82
CA GLU A 514 2.63 -9.58 -4.74
C GLU A 514 3.47 -9.54 -6.01
N ALA A 515 3.95 -10.70 -6.50
CA ALA A 515 4.65 -10.82 -7.78
C ALA A 515 3.78 -10.44 -8.99
N ILE A 516 2.51 -10.84 -8.98
CA ILE A 516 1.52 -10.46 -10.00
C ILE A 516 1.35 -8.95 -10.01
N GLY A 517 1.03 -8.32 -8.87
CA GLY A 517 0.84 -6.87 -8.80
C GLY A 517 2.09 -6.06 -9.17
N ALA A 518 3.29 -6.55 -8.84
CA ALA A 518 4.54 -5.92 -9.24
C ALA A 518 4.76 -5.99 -10.77
N TRP A 519 4.52 -7.13 -11.42
CA TRP A 519 4.65 -7.21 -12.88
C TRP A 519 3.48 -6.57 -13.65
N GLU A 520 2.27 -6.50 -13.08
CA GLU A 520 1.14 -5.75 -13.65
C GLU A 520 1.45 -4.25 -13.72
N LYS A 521 2.10 -3.67 -12.70
CA LYS A 521 2.60 -2.28 -12.75
C LYS A 521 3.58 -2.02 -13.89
N VAL A 522 4.46 -2.99 -14.20
CA VAL A 522 5.43 -2.89 -15.30
C VAL A 522 4.70 -2.97 -16.64
N VAL A 523 3.90 -4.01 -16.84
CA VAL A 523 3.17 -4.29 -18.09
C VAL A 523 2.15 -3.19 -18.43
N ALA A 524 1.60 -2.49 -17.43
CA ALA A 524 0.72 -1.34 -17.62
C ALA A 524 1.43 -0.08 -18.17
N VAL A 525 2.77 -0.01 -18.06
CA VAL A 525 3.60 1.09 -18.61
C VAL A 525 4.33 0.66 -19.88
N ASP A 526 4.78 -0.60 -19.93
CA ASP A 526 5.56 -1.18 -21.02
C ASP A 526 5.33 -2.70 -21.08
N PRO A 527 4.44 -3.19 -21.97
CA PRO A 527 4.13 -4.61 -22.10
C PRO A 527 5.32 -5.49 -22.54
N ASP A 528 6.31 -4.90 -23.21
CA ASP A 528 7.45 -5.60 -23.82
C ASP A 528 8.73 -5.49 -22.96
N TYR A 529 8.63 -4.94 -21.74
CA TYR A 529 9.75 -4.80 -20.82
C TYR A 529 10.28 -6.17 -20.34
N LYS A 530 11.37 -6.63 -20.96
CA LYS A 530 12.05 -7.89 -20.63
C LYS A 530 11.05 -9.06 -20.63
N ASP A 531 11.14 -9.97 -19.66
CA ASP A 531 10.22 -11.09 -19.53
C ASP A 531 8.94 -10.75 -18.72
N ALA A 532 8.64 -9.47 -18.43
CA ALA A 532 7.57 -9.09 -17.50
C ALA A 532 6.21 -9.72 -17.87
N SER A 533 5.79 -9.58 -19.14
CA SER A 533 4.56 -10.19 -19.66
C SER A 533 4.55 -11.73 -19.63
N GLN A 534 5.70 -12.40 -19.66
CA GLN A 534 5.79 -13.86 -19.56
C GLN A 534 5.74 -14.33 -18.09
N ASN A 535 6.51 -13.65 -17.24
CA ASN A 535 6.58 -13.87 -15.81
C ASN A 535 5.22 -13.63 -15.12
N LEU A 536 4.50 -12.58 -15.54
CA LEU A 536 3.15 -12.30 -15.08
C LEU A 536 2.17 -13.45 -15.38
N LYS A 537 2.08 -13.89 -16.65
CA LYS A 537 1.22 -15.02 -17.06
C LYS A 537 1.52 -16.30 -16.27
N LYS A 538 2.80 -16.57 -16.04
CA LYS A 538 3.31 -17.71 -15.25
C LYS A 538 2.92 -17.62 -13.77
N ALA A 539 2.99 -16.43 -13.16
CA ALA A 539 2.54 -16.20 -11.79
C ALA A 539 1.02 -16.28 -11.65
N GLN A 540 0.26 -15.66 -12.56
CA GLN A 540 -1.20 -15.76 -12.62
C GLN A 540 -1.67 -17.22 -12.74
N LEU A 541 -1.02 -18.03 -13.59
CA LEU A 541 -1.31 -19.46 -13.72
C LEU A 541 -1.03 -20.24 -12.41
N LEU A 542 0.12 -20.00 -11.77
CA LEU A 542 0.47 -20.65 -10.50
C LEU A 542 -0.47 -20.23 -9.36
N ASN A 543 -0.82 -18.95 -9.28
CA ASN A 543 -1.77 -18.42 -8.29
C ASN A 543 -3.18 -19.00 -8.51
N LYS A 544 -3.67 -19.04 -9.75
CA LYS A 544 -4.96 -19.67 -10.09
C LYS A 544 -5.01 -21.14 -9.67
N ARG A 545 -3.94 -21.91 -9.90
CA ARG A 545 -3.85 -23.31 -9.44
C ARG A 545 -3.87 -23.42 -7.91
N LEU A 546 -3.18 -22.54 -7.18
CA LEU A 546 -3.22 -22.52 -5.72
C LEU A 546 -4.59 -22.16 -5.15
N GLU A 547 -5.29 -21.18 -5.71
CA GLU A 547 -6.65 -20.83 -5.23
C GLU A 547 -7.68 -21.93 -5.55
N LEU A 548 -7.51 -22.68 -6.63
CA LEU A 548 -8.33 -23.88 -6.90
C LEU A 548 -8.07 -24.99 -5.87
N ILE A 549 -6.81 -25.24 -5.50
CA ILE A 549 -6.44 -26.24 -4.47
C ILE A 549 -7.02 -25.88 -3.09
N LYS A 550 -7.13 -24.59 -2.75
CA LYS A 550 -7.81 -24.14 -1.52
C LYS A 550 -9.31 -24.44 -1.56
N LYS A 551 -9.99 -24.03 -2.64
CA LYS A 551 -11.44 -24.23 -2.81
C LYS A 551 -11.86 -25.69 -2.99
N GLY A 552 -10.94 -26.58 -3.32
CA GLY A 552 -11.12 -28.04 -3.26
C GLY A 552 -10.85 -28.64 -1.88
N SER A 553 -10.62 -27.83 -0.85
CA SER A 553 -10.41 -28.24 0.55
C SER A 553 -11.27 -27.46 1.56
N GLU A 554 -12.31 -26.79 1.04
CA GLU A 554 -13.43 -26.17 1.78
C GLU A 554 -14.69 -27.05 1.61
#